data_AF-A0A951UC49-F1
#
_entry.id   AF-A0A951UC49-F1
#
_cell.length_a   1.000
_cell.length_b   1.000
_cell.length_c   1.000
_cell.angle_alpha   90.00
_cell.angle_beta   90.00
_cell.angle_gamma   90.00
#
_symmetry.space_group_name_H-M   'P 1'
#
loop_
_entity.id
_entity.type
_entity.pdbx_description
1 polymer ?
#
loop_
_entity_poly.entity_id
_entity_poly.type
_entity_poly.pdbx_seq_one_letter_code
_entity_poly.pdbx_strand_id
1 'polypeptide(L)'
;MTKATKPYSNRIALVFDFDDTLVLDTVDSLLESCRIDSQAFRAEQIQPLTDNAWEPILARFYSLIQESKRRDRSDKITKDYSAKFGQELAPFDGVPEMFDRLRQSVKEILPDIEVEFYLITSGMVKID
;
A
#
# COMPACT_ATOMS: atom_id res chain seq x y z
N MET A 1 -47.52 0.98 16.61
CA MET A 1 -46.33 1.72 16.13
C MET A 1 -45.34 0.72 15.56
N THR A 2 -45.26 0.61 14.25
CA THR A 2 -44.27 -0.23 13.56
C THR A 2 -42.89 0.41 13.76
N LYS A 3 -42.05 -0.23 14.58
CA LYS A 3 -40.63 0.13 14.73
C LYS A 3 -40.00 0.05 13.35
N ALA A 4 -39.44 1.18 12.89
CA ALA A 4 -38.85 1.30 11.57
C ALA A 4 -37.83 0.18 11.29
N THR A 5 -38.01 -0.48 10.17
CA THR A 5 -37.10 -1.44 9.52
C THR A 5 -35.86 -0.72 9.00
N LYS A 6 -34.98 -0.26 9.89
CA LYS A 6 -33.63 0.12 9.48
C LYS A 6 -32.78 -1.15 9.38
N PRO A 7 -32.03 -1.37 8.28
CA PRO A 7 -31.05 -2.44 8.22
C PRO A 7 -30.12 -2.34 9.42
N TYR A 8 -30.03 -3.42 10.19
CA TYR A 8 -29.03 -3.55 11.24
C TYR A 8 -27.83 -4.27 10.65
N SER A 9 -26.72 -3.55 10.47
CA SER A 9 -25.42 -4.16 10.26
C SER A 9 -24.71 -4.15 11.60
N ASN A 10 -24.38 -5.32 12.12
CA ASN A 10 -23.54 -5.44 13.31
C ASN A 10 -22.04 -5.25 13.00
N ARG A 11 -21.71 -4.80 11.78
CA ARG A 11 -20.34 -4.65 11.31
C ARG A 11 -20.12 -3.32 10.61
N ILE A 12 -18.98 -2.73 10.92
CA ILE A 12 -18.39 -1.60 10.19
C ILE A 12 -17.09 -2.10 9.56
N ALA A 13 -17.03 -2.10 8.23
CA ALA A 13 -15.82 -2.35 7.49
C ALA A 13 -15.13 -1.03 7.17
N LEU A 14 -13.86 -0.91 7.57
CA LEU A 14 -12.98 0.19 7.20
C LEU A 14 -11.95 -0.36 6.20
N VAL A 15 -11.94 0.23 5.01
CA VAL A 15 -11.12 -0.24 3.89
C VAL A 15 -10.11 0.84 3.54
N PHE A 16 -8.83 0.47 3.49
CA PHE A 16 -7.73 1.38 3.23
C PHE A 16 -7.03 1.02 1.92
N ASP A 17 -6.51 2.02 1.23
CA ASP A 17 -5.33 1.83 0.38
C ASP A 17 -4.06 1.78 1.24
N PHE A 18 -2.90 1.55 0.65
CA PHE A 18 -1.60 1.48 1.32
C PHE A 18 -0.74 2.71 1.06
N ASP A 19 -0.27 2.87 -0.19
CA ASP A 19 0.58 3.97 -0.62
C ASP A 19 -0.13 5.32 -0.41
N ASP A 20 0.61 6.29 0.13
CA ASP A 20 0.13 7.63 0.50
C ASP A 20 -1.11 7.65 1.42
N THR A 21 -1.44 6.52 2.04
CA THR A 21 -2.58 6.36 2.97
C THR A 21 -2.12 5.88 4.33
N LEU A 22 -1.39 4.76 4.38
CA LEU A 22 -0.84 4.18 5.62
C LEU A 22 0.67 4.41 5.74
N VAL A 23 1.35 4.56 4.61
CA VAL A 23 2.79 4.79 4.46
C VAL A 23 3.01 5.79 3.32
N LEU A 24 4.23 6.31 3.18
CA LEU A 24 4.67 7.03 1.97
C LEU A 24 4.65 6.10 0.74
N ASP A 25 4.60 6.66 -0.47
CA ASP A 25 4.73 5.91 -1.73
C ASP A 25 5.92 4.92 -1.68
N THR A 26 5.58 3.63 -1.73
CA THR A 26 6.55 2.55 -1.54
C THR A 26 7.44 2.33 -2.75
N VAL A 27 7.05 2.77 -3.94
CA VAL A 27 7.87 2.67 -5.14
C VAL A 27 8.98 3.71 -5.11
N ASP A 28 8.67 4.94 -4.75
CA ASP A 28 9.66 6.00 -4.60
C ASP A 28 10.62 5.66 -3.46
N SER A 29 10.08 5.22 -2.32
CA SER A 29 10.88 4.75 -1.18
C SER A 29 11.80 3.57 -1.57
N LEU A 30 11.32 2.63 -2.39
CA LEU A 30 12.13 1.51 -2.88
C LEU A 30 13.25 1.99 -3.81
N LEU A 31 12.93 2.88 -4.76
CA LEU A 31 13.91 3.46 -5.68
C LEU A 31 15.00 4.21 -4.92
N GLU A 32 14.63 5.00 -3.92
CA GLU A 32 15.56 5.73 -3.05
C GLU A 32 16.45 4.78 -2.24
N SER A 33 15.90 3.69 -1.71
CA SER A 33 16.68 2.63 -1.03
C SER A 33 17.71 1.97 -1.97
N CYS A 34 17.41 1.98 -3.27
CA CYS A 34 18.25 1.54 -4.36
C CYS A 34 19.19 2.64 -4.91
N ARG A 35 19.22 3.82 -4.28
CA ARG A 35 19.97 5.03 -4.68
C ARG A 35 19.59 5.55 -6.08
N ILE A 36 18.33 5.38 -6.47
CA ILE A 36 17.75 5.93 -7.70
C ILE A 36 16.94 7.17 -7.33
N ASP A 37 17.08 8.23 -8.14
CA ASP A 37 16.17 9.37 -8.08
C ASP A 37 14.79 8.96 -8.61
N SER A 38 13.80 8.94 -7.72
CA SER A 38 12.44 8.48 -8.00
C SER A 38 11.72 9.35 -9.05
N GLN A 39 11.95 10.66 -9.04
CA GLN A 39 11.35 11.60 -9.99
C GLN A 39 11.92 11.40 -11.40
N ALA A 40 13.24 11.31 -11.52
CA ALA A 40 13.91 11.01 -12.78
C ALA A 40 13.47 9.64 -13.31
N PHE A 41 13.37 8.63 -12.45
CA PHE A 41 12.92 7.29 -12.85
C PHE A 41 11.49 7.31 -13.40
N ARG A 42 10.57 8.04 -12.75
CA ARG A 42 9.19 8.20 -13.24
C ARG A 42 9.17 8.88 -14.61
N ALA A 43 9.89 9.98 -14.76
CA ALA A 43 9.93 10.74 -16.01
C ALA A 43 10.57 9.97 -17.17
N GLU A 44 11.63 9.21 -16.91
CA GLU A 44 12.45 8.59 -17.96
C GLU A 44 12.08 7.14 -18.26
N GLN A 45 11.57 6.38 -17.27
CA GLN A 45 11.30 4.95 -17.42
C GLN A 45 9.80 4.63 -17.45
N ILE A 46 8.98 5.34 -16.67
CA ILE A 46 7.54 5.04 -16.53
C ILE A 46 6.70 5.88 -17.51
N GLN A 47 6.89 7.20 -17.53
CA GLN A 47 6.11 8.14 -18.35
C GLN A 47 6.09 7.76 -19.83
N PRO A 48 7.22 7.36 -20.46
CA PRO A 48 7.20 6.98 -21.88
C PRO A 48 6.32 5.77 -22.18
N LEU A 49 6.14 4.86 -21.22
CA LEU A 49 5.24 3.71 -21.38
C LEU A 49 3.78 4.14 -21.28
N THR A 50 3.45 4.99 -20.30
CA THR A 50 2.09 5.50 -20.14
C THR A 50 1.67 6.41 -21.29
N ASP A 51 2.61 7.20 -21.84
CA ASP A 51 2.39 8.00 -23.06
C ASP A 51 2.11 7.11 -24.28
N ASN A 52 2.61 5.86 -24.25
CA ASN A 52 2.33 4.82 -25.23
C ASN A 52 1.16 3.91 -24.81
N ALA A 53 0.19 4.46 -24.07
CA ALA A 53 -1.06 3.82 -23.66
C ALA A 53 -0.92 2.58 -22.77
N TRP A 54 0.20 2.40 -22.08
CA TRP A 54 0.28 1.40 -21.02
C TRP A 54 -0.57 1.80 -19.83
N GLU A 55 -1.18 0.80 -19.20
CA GLU A 55 -1.82 1.00 -17.90
C GLU A 55 -0.73 1.43 -16.87
N PRO A 56 -0.94 2.53 -16.11
CA PRO A 56 0.10 3.12 -15.25
C PRO A 56 0.75 2.16 -14.25
N ILE A 57 -0.01 1.26 -13.64
CA ILE A 57 0.48 0.33 -12.62
C ILE A 57 1.33 -0.76 -13.29
N LEU A 58 0.89 -1.27 -14.44
CA LEU A 58 1.68 -2.20 -15.24
C LEU A 58 2.98 -1.56 -15.74
N ALA A 59 2.94 -0.30 -16.20
CA ALA A 59 4.13 0.45 -16.62
C ALA A 59 5.15 0.60 -15.47
N ARG A 60 4.66 0.92 -14.27
CA ARG A 60 5.45 1.02 -13.04
C ARG A 60 6.15 -0.30 -12.71
N PHE A 61 5.41 -1.40 -12.59
CA PHE A 61 6.01 -2.69 -12.22
C PHE A 61 6.93 -3.24 -13.31
N TYR A 62 6.58 -3.05 -14.58
CA TYR A 62 7.47 -3.38 -15.68
C TYR A 62 8.80 -2.63 -15.55
N SER A 63 8.77 -1.32 -15.31
CA SER A 63 9.97 -0.49 -15.17
C SER A 63 10.86 -0.95 -14.02
N LEU A 64 10.27 -1.25 -12.85
CA LEU A 64 11.01 -1.82 -11.71
C LEU A 64 11.67 -3.17 -12.03
N ILE A 65 10.99 -4.04 -12.78
CA ILE A 65 11.55 -5.32 -13.24
C ILE A 65 12.73 -5.09 -14.19
N GLN A 66 12.60 -4.16 -15.14
CA GLN A 66 13.70 -3.84 -16.06
C GLN A 66 14.91 -3.26 -15.32
N GLU A 67 14.67 -2.39 -14.34
CA GLU A 67 15.71 -1.83 -13.49
C GLU A 67 16.45 -2.93 -12.71
N SER A 68 15.71 -3.83 -12.05
CA SER A 68 16.31 -4.99 -11.36
C SER A 68 17.11 -5.91 -12.29
N LYS A 69 16.69 -6.06 -13.56
CA LYS A 69 17.43 -6.84 -14.56
C LYS A 69 18.78 -6.22 -14.93
N ARG A 70 18.84 -4.89 -15.07
CA ARG A 70 20.06 -4.14 -15.43
C ARG A 70 21.10 -4.11 -14.30
N ARG A 71 20.65 -4.25 -13.05
CA ARG A 71 21.51 -4.28 -11.85
C ARG A 71 22.36 -5.54 -11.75
N ASP A 72 23.56 -5.36 -11.19
CA ASP A 72 24.45 -6.45 -10.80
C ASP A 72 23.80 -7.37 -9.76
N ARG A 73 24.26 -8.62 -9.69
CA ARG A 73 23.65 -9.65 -8.84
C ARG A 73 23.56 -9.24 -7.36
N SER A 74 24.53 -8.48 -6.87
CA SER A 74 24.57 -7.96 -5.49
C SER A 74 23.48 -6.94 -5.18
N ASP A 75 23.00 -6.21 -6.19
CA ASP A 75 22.14 -5.03 -6.03
C ASP A 75 20.77 -5.20 -6.69
N LYS A 76 20.43 -6.43 -7.08
CA LYS A 76 19.11 -6.77 -7.63
C LYS A 76 18.01 -6.59 -6.58
N ILE A 77 16.86 -6.10 -7.05
CA ILE A 77 15.61 -6.09 -6.28
C ILE A 77 15.07 -7.53 -6.28
N THR A 78 15.48 -8.31 -5.28
CA THR A 78 15.09 -9.71 -5.08
C THR A 78 13.94 -9.81 -4.07
N LYS A 79 13.33 -11.00 -3.93
CA LYS A 79 12.32 -11.28 -2.88
C LYS A 79 12.85 -10.94 -1.49
N ASP A 80 14.08 -11.33 -1.18
CA ASP A 80 14.69 -11.09 0.14
C ASP A 80 14.98 -9.60 0.36
N TYR A 81 15.43 -8.90 -0.69
CA TYR A 81 15.60 -7.45 -0.65
C TYR A 81 14.27 -6.75 -0.38
N SER A 82 13.21 -7.08 -1.13
CA SER A 82 11.88 -6.50 -0.95
C SER A 82 11.27 -6.81 0.42
N ALA A 83 11.50 -8.02 0.96
CA ALA A 83 11.05 -8.37 2.31
C ALA A 83 11.77 -7.54 3.38
N LYS A 84 13.08 -7.34 3.24
CA LYS A 84 13.85 -6.49 4.15
C LYS A 84 13.41 -5.03 4.06
N PHE A 85 13.28 -4.49 2.85
CA PHE A 85 12.77 -3.14 2.62
C PHE A 85 11.39 -2.94 3.26
N GLY A 86 10.47 -3.90 3.09
CA GLY A 86 9.14 -3.83 3.70
C GLY A 86 9.15 -3.79 5.23
N GLN A 87 10.17 -4.34 5.89
CA GLN A 87 10.33 -4.26 7.35
C GLN A 87 10.85 -2.90 7.82
N GLU A 88 11.48 -2.13 6.92
CA GLU A 88 12.04 -0.80 7.21
C GLU A 88 11.04 0.33 6.90
N LEU A 89 9.92 0.02 6.23
CA LEU A 89 8.85 0.99 5.97
C LEU A 89 8.25 1.54 7.27
N ALA A 90 8.23 2.87 7.39
CA ALA A 90 7.62 3.57 8.50
C ALA A 90 6.19 3.99 8.14
N PRO A 91 5.16 3.53 8.88
CA PRO A 91 3.81 4.07 8.77
C PRO A 91 3.75 5.54 9.18
N PHE A 92 2.72 6.25 8.71
CA PHE A 92 2.45 7.61 9.20
C PHE A 92 2.13 7.61 10.70
N ASP A 93 2.38 8.74 11.34
CA ASP A 93 2.14 8.94 12.77
C ASP A 93 0.70 8.54 13.16
N GLY A 94 0.59 7.66 14.15
CA GLY A 94 -0.69 7.19 14.68
C GLY A 94 -1.31 6.01 13.95
N VAL A 95 -0.82 5.61 12.77
CA VAL A 95 -1.29 4.40 12.06
C VAL A 95 -1.13 3.13 12.91
N PRO A 96 0.02 2.88 13.59
CA PRO A 96 0.17 1.68 14.41
C PRO A 96 -0.88 1.55 15.51
N GLU A 97 -1.31 2.66 16.11
CA GLU A 97 -2.30 2.68 17.19
C GLU A 97 -3.75 2.85 16.69
N MET A 98 -3.95 3.28 15.45
CA MET A 98 -5.26 3.65 14.90
C MET A 98 -6.27 2.50 15.02
N PHE A 99 -5.87 1.28 14.65
CA PHE A 99 -6.76 0.13 14.61
C PHE A 99 -7.36 -0.20 15.99
N ASP A 100 -6.53 -0.15 17.03
CA ASP A 100 -6.98 -0.42 18.40
C ASP A 100 -7.81 0.74 18.94
N ARG A 101 -7.42 1.99 18.67
CA ARG A 101 -8.21 3.18 19.05
C ARG A 101 -9.60 3.18 18.43
N LEU A 102 -9.73 2.80 17.16
CA LEU A 102 -11.02 2.73 16.47
C LEU A 102 -11.91 1.63 17.03
N ARG A 103 -11.37 0.43 17.25
CA ARG A 103 -12.12 -0.67 17.89
C ARG A 103 -12.60 -0.29 19.28
N GLN A 104 -11.73 0.31 20.09
CA GLN A 104 -12.08 0.73 21.44
C GLN A 104 -13.17 1.81 21.44
N SER A 105 -13.03 2.82 20.57
CA SER A 105 -14.02 3.91 20.45
C SER A 105 -15.40 3.38 20.04
N VAL A 106 -15.46 2.47 19.06
CA VAL A 106 -16.73 1.87 18.64
C VAL A 106 -17.34 1.03 19.76
N LYS A 107 -16.53 0.21 20.45
CA LYS A 107 -17.00 -0.64 21.55
C LYS A 107 -17.61 0.16 22.71
N GLU A 108 -17.07 1.35 23.00
CA GLU A 108 -17.60 2.25 24.03
C GLU A 108 -18.96 2.85 23.68
N ILE A 109 -19.22 3.09 22.39
CA ILE A 109 -20.45 3.74 21.90
C ILE A 109 -21.52 2.69 21.55
N LEU A 110 -21.12 1.60 20.91
CA LEU A 110 -21.97 0.56 20.32
C LEU A 110 -21.33 -0.83 20.59
N PRO A 111 -21.54 -1.44 21.77
CA PRO A 111 -20.85 -2.67 22.18
C PRO A 111 -21.17 -3.88 21.29
N ASP A 112 -22.29 -3.85 20.57
CA ASP A 112 -22.74 -4.95 19.69
C ASP A 112 -22.25 -4.81 18.22
N ILE A 113 -21.41 -3.81 17.93
CA ILE A 113 -20.81 -3.58 16.60
C ILE A 113 -19.37 -4.07 16.54
N GLU A 114 -19.07 -4.90 15.55
CA GLU A 114 -17.71 -5.32 15.20
C GLU A 114 -17.09 -4.34 14.19
N VAL A 115 -15.79 -4.07 14.34
CA VAL A 115 -15.02 -3.27 13.38
C VAL A 115 -14.01 -4.17 12.68
N GLU A 116 -14.12 -4.23 11.35
CA GLU A 116 -13.24 -4.98 10.46
C GLU A 116 -12.38 -4.02 9.65
N PHE A 117 -11.15 -4.44 9.38
CA PHE A 117 -10.19 -3.65 8.61
C PHE A 117 -9.75 -4.44 7.39
N TYR A 118 -9.78 -3.79 6.23
CA TYR A 118 -9.38 -4.39 4.97
C TYR A 118 -8.37 -3.48 4.27
N LEU A 119 -7.43 -4.10 3.58
CA LEU A 119 -6.51 -3.41 2.68
C LEU A 119 -6.90 -3.75 1.24
N ILE A 120 -7.20 -2.73 0.44
CA ILE A 120 -7.36 -2.83 -1.00
C ILE A 120 -6.33 -1.90 -1.61
N THR A 121 -5.26 -2.48 -2.12
CA THR A 121 -4.18 -1.73 -2.74
C THR A 121 -3.86 -2.28 -4.11
N SER A 122 -3.32 -1.41 -4.96
CA SER A 122 -2.78 -1.78 -6.26
C SER A 122 -1.26 -1.98 -6.25
N GLY A 123 -0.67 -1.97 -5.05
CA GLY A 123 0.74 -2.26 -4.80
C GLY A 123 1.13 -3.73 -4.92
N MET A 124 2.26 -4.10 -4.33
CA MET A 124 2.81 -5.46 -4.36
C MET A 124 2.44 -6.24 -3.10
N VAL A 125 1.99 -7.48 -3.28
CA VAL A 125 1.77 -8.42 -2.18
C VAL A 125 2.57 -9.70 -2.39
N LYS A 126 3.16 -10.21 -1.31
CA LYS A 126 3.76 -11.55 -1.29
C LYS A 126 2.63 -12.58 -1.16
N ILE A 127 2.53 -13.47 -2.13
CA ILE A 127 1.67 -14.66 -2.07
C ILE A 127 2.59 -15.86 -1.83
N ASP A 128 2.39 -16.57 -0.73
CA ASP A 128 3.10 -17.83 -0.41
C ASP A 128 2.25 -19.05 -0.82
#